data_AF-A0A5S3VSA4-F1
#
_entry.id   AF-A0A5S3VSA4-F1
#
_cell.length_a   1.000
_cell.length_b   1.000
_cell.length_c   1.000
_cell.angle_alpha   90.00
_cell.angle_beta   90.00
_cell.angle_gamma   90.00
#
_symmetry.space_group_name_H-M   'P 1'
#
loop_
_entity.id
_entity.type
_entity.pdbx_description
1 polymer ?
#
loop_
_entity_poly.entity_id
_entity_poly.type
_entity_poly.pdbx_seq_one_letter_code
_entity_poly.pdbx_strand_id
1 'polypeptide(L)'
;RLTRVLTHEIANSITPLSSLAHTCTGLLPQGLSFTDSEDKEDLALALQTLHSRTEGLSAFIARFRSISNLPKPDLKAQSLADVVTRCCALFKTDLAQQHIALKLLTHSDTLVMCDAQQIEQVLINL
;
A
#
# COMPACT_ATOMS: atom_id res chain seq x y z
N ARG A 1 -19.63 -5.36 4.72
CA ARG A 1 -18.50 -5.29 5.70
C ARG A 1 -17.31 -4.52 5.12
N LEU A 2 -16.80 -4.83 3.91
CA LEU A 2 -15.74 -4.04 3.25
C LEU A 2 -16.08 -2.56 3.03
N THR A 3 -17.30 -2.26 2.57
CA THR A 3 -17.77 -0.87 2.37
C THR A 3 -17.69 -0.02 3.63
N ARG A 4 -17.95 -0.61 4.81
CA ARG A 4 -17.86 0.10 6.10
C ARG A 4 -16.41 0.40 6.49
N VAL A 5 -15.49 -0.52 6.22
CA VAL A 5 -14.05 -0.29 6.43
C VAL A 5 -13.55 0.79 5.47
N LEU A 6 -14.01 0.80 4.21
CA LEU A 6 -13.68 1.85 3.26
C LEU A 6 -14.13 3.22 3.74
N THR A 7 -15.39 3.36 4.17
CA THR A 7 -15.90 4.64 4.68
C THR A 7 -15.12 5.10 5.90
N HIS A 8 -14.76 4.19 6.80
CA HIS A 8 -13.95 4.48 7.97
C HIS A 8 -12.53 4.93 7.60
N GLU A 9 -11.85 4.24 6.70
CA GLU A 9 -10.48 4.59 6.26
C GLU A 9 -10.43 5.88 5.43
N ILE A 10 -11.43 6.12 4.58
CA ILE A 10 -11.60 7.39 3.88
C ILE A 10 -11.83 8.52 4.90
N ALA A 11 -12.73 8.34 5.87
CA ALA A 11 -13.01 9.36 6.89
C ALA A 11 -11.79 9.65 7.78
N ASN A 12 -11.04 8.61 8.15
CA ASN A 12 -9.82 8.68 8.95
C ASN A 12 -8.66 9.36 8.22
N SER A 13 -8.72 9.45 6.89
CA SER A 13 -7.71 10.14 6.09
C SER A 13 -8.16 11.53 5.68
N ILE A 14 -9.42 11.71 5.25
CA ILE A 14 -9.96 13.00 4.78
C ILE A 14 -10.07 14.02 5.92
N THR A 15 -10.53 13.61 7.11
CA THR A 15 -10.70 14.56 8.23
C THR A 15 -9.37 15.19 8.65
N PRO A 16 -8.29 14.43 8.91
CA PRO A 16 -6.99 15.02 9.24
C PRO A 16 -6.38 15.81 8.07
N LEU A 17 -6.58 15.38 6.82
CA LEU A 17 -6.11 16.12 5.64
C LEU A 17 -6.72 17.52 5.57
N SER A 18 -8.03 17.62 5.78
CA SER A 18 -8.75 18.89 5.81
C SER A 18 -8.25 19.80 6.92
N SER A 19 -8.07 19.26 8.13
CA SER A 19 -7.51 20.02 9.27
C SER A 19 -6.08 20.51 9.00
N LEU A 20 -5.20 19.66 8.45
CA LEU A 20 -3.83 20.06 8.10
C LEU A 20 -3.79 21.13 7.00
N ALA A 21 -4.64 21.03 5.98
CA ALA A 21 -4.76 22.05 4.95
C ALA A 21 -5.21 23.39 5.53
N HIS A 22 -6.13 23.36 6.51
CA HIS A 22 -6.56 24.56 7.22
C HIS A 22 -5.43 25.17 8.06
N THR A 23 -4.67 24.35 8.79
CA THR A 23 -3.46 24.80 9.51
C THR A 23 -2.45 25.44 8.57
N CYS A 24 -2.17 24.81 7.41
CA CYS A 24 -1.27 25.38 6.40
C CYS A 24 -1.74 26.76 5.94
N THR A 25 -3.06 26.93 5.73
CA THR A 25 -3.62 28.22 5.33
C THR A 25 -3.44 29.30 6.41
N GLY A 26 -3.53 28.92 7.69
CA GLY A 26 -3.31 29.82 8.82
C GLY A 26 -1.85 30.25 9.02
N LEU A 27 -0.89 29.43 8.57
CA LEU A 27 0.55 29.70 8.63
C LEU A 27 1.08 30.47 7.41
N LEU A 28 0.26 30.66 6.37
CA LEU A 28 0.67 31.44 5.21
C LEU A 28 0.85 32.92 5.58
N PRO A 29 1.94 33.57 5.11
CA PRO A 29 2.17 34.97 5.39
C PRO A 29 1.15 35.82 4.63
N GLN A 30 0.71 36.94 5.24
CA GLN A 30 -0.19 37.89 4.59
C GLN A 30 0.51 38.74 3.51
N GLY A 31 1.85 38.79 3.54
CA GLY A 31 2.69 39.53 2.58
C GLY A 31 3.53 38.60 1.68
N LEU A 32 4.51 39.17 1.00
CA LEU A 32 5.39 38.44 0.06
C LEU A 32 6.44 37.54 0.75
N SER A 33 6.59 37.63 2.07
CA SER A 33 7.60 36.90 2.84
C SER A 33 7.09 36.52 4.22
N PHE A 34 7.61 35.41 4.74
CA PHE A 34 7.46 35.05 6.16
C PHE A 34 8.20 36.06 7.02
N THR A 35 7.53 36.56 8.06
CA THR A 35 8.12 37.42 9.08
C THR A 35 8.76 36.60 10.21
N ASP A 36 8.24 35.39 10.44
CA ASP A 36 8.75 34.42 11.41
C ASP A 36 9.29 33.19 10.69
N SER A 37 10.50 32.76 11.07
CA SER A 37 11.08 31.51 10.56
C SER A 37 10.37 30.28 11.11
N GLU A 38 9.82 30.35 12.32
CA GLU A 38 9.08 29.25 12.95
C GLU A 38 7.81 28.94 12.16
N ASP A 39 7.01 29.95 11.79
CA ASP A 39 5.83 29.79 10.92
C ASP A 39 6.16 29.13 9.58
N LYS A 40 7.32 29.47 9.01
CA LYS A 40 7.79 28.91 7.74
C LYS A 40 8.16 27.42 7.90
N GLU A 41 8.85 27.07 8.98
CA GLU A 41 9.21 25.69 9.29
C GLU A 41 7.99 24.84 9.61
N ASP A 42 7.05 25.38 10.40
CA ASP A 42 5.78 24.74 10.73
C ASP A 42 4.92 24.52 9.48
N LEU A 43 4.86 25.49 8.56
CA LEU A 43 4.17 25.31 7.29
C LEU A 43 4.81 24.21 6.46
N ALA A 44 6.15 24.18 6.37
CA ALA A 44 6.86 23.15 5.63
C ALA A 44 6.59 21.75 6.21
N LEU A 45 6.62 21.61 7.52
CA LEU A 45 6.29 20.36 8.22
C LEU A 45 4.83 19.95 8.00
N ALA A 46 3.89 20.89 8.10
CA ALA A 46 2.48 20.64 7.89
C ALA A 46 2.19 20.19 6.45
N LEU A 47 2.81 20.83 5.45
CA LEU A 47 2.71 20.45 4.04
C LEU A 47 3.32 19.07 3.77
N GLN A 48 4.48 18.77 4.36
CA GLN A 48 5.11 17.45 4.23
C GLN A 48 4.23 16.35 4.83
N THR A 49 3.62 16.63 5.99
CA THR A 49 2.68 15.71 6.65
C THR A 49 1.42 15.50 5.81
N LEU A 50 0.87 16.57 5.23
CA LEU A 50 -0.29 16.53 4.34
C LEU A 50 0.01 15.68 3.09
N HIS A 51 1.18 15.88 2.48
CA HIS A 51 1.62 15.09 1.34
C HIS A 51 1.68 13.60 1.67
N SER A 52 2.40 13.21 2.74
CA SER A 52 2.53 11.81 3.16
C SER A 52 1.18 11.14 3.44
N ARG A 53 0.25 11.84 4.10
CA ARG A 53 -1.12 11.37 4.35
C ARG A 53 -1.89 11.13 3.04
N THR A 54 -1.70 12.00 2.05
CA THR A 54 -2.38 11.92 0.74
C THR A 54 -1.88 10.72 -0.07
N GLU A 55 -0.57 10.45 -0.04
CA GLU A 55 0.01 9.26 -0.65
C GLU A 55 -0.53 7.98 0.00
N GLY A 56 -0.58 7.92 1.33
CA GLY A 56 -1.13 6.78 2.08
C GLY A 56 -2.58 6.48 1.70
N LEU A 57 -3.44 7.50 1.61
CA LEU A 57 -4.83 7.33 1.17
C LEU A 57 -4.92 6.83 -0.29
N SER A 58 -4.07 7.35 -1.18
CA SER A 58 -4.03 6.93 -2.58
C SER A 58 -3.63 5.45 -2.71
N ALA A 59 -2.61 5.01 -1.97
CA ALA A 59 -2.20 3.61 -1.91
C ALA A 59 -3.31 2.71 -1.34
N PHE A 60 -4.02 3.17 -0.31
CA PHE A 60 -5.18 2.45 0.23
C PHE A 60 -6.29 2.28 -0.80
N ILE A 61 -6.67 3.34 -1.51
CA ILE A 61 -7.70 3.29 -2.56
C ILE A 61 -7.29 2.33 -3.69
N ALA A 62 -6.02 2.36 -4.11
CA ALA A 62 -5.50 1.45 -5.12
C ALA A 62 -5.62 -0.02 -4.69
N ARG A 63 -5.19 -0.35 -3.46
CA ARG A 63 -5.34 -1.70 -2.86
C ARG A 63 -6.80 -2.11 -2.70
N PHE A 64 -7.69 -1.18 -2.37
CA PHE A 64 -9.11 -1.49 -2.28
C PHE A 64 -9.70 -1.82 -3.66
N ARG A 65 -9.37 -1.03 -4.69
CA ARG A 65 -9.84 -1.26 -6.07
C ARG A 65 -9.39 -2.63 -6.60
N SER A 66 -8.17 -3.06 -6.28
CA SER A 66 -7.70 -4.40 -6.68
C SER A 66 -8.48 -5.54 -6.02
N ILE A 67 -9.02 -5.32 -4.81
CA ILE A 67 -9.87 -6.30 -4.11
C ILE A 67 -11.32 -6.23 -4.63
N SER A 68 -11.86 -5.03 -4.83
CA SER A 68 -13.26 -4.84 -5.22
C SER A 68 -13.55 -5.23 -6.68
N ASN A 69 -12.54 -5.15 -7.54
CA ASN A 69 -12.63 -5.53 -8.96
C ASN A 69 -11.87 -6.83 -9.27
N LEU A 70 -11.74 -7.74 -8.29
CA LEU A 70 -11.07 -9.01 -8.53
C LEU A 70 -11.80 -9.76 -9.67
N PRO A 71 -11.12 -10.06 -10.80
CA PRO A 71 -11.74 -10.80 -11.87
C PRO A 71 -12.13 -12.20 -11.39
N LYS A 72 -13.13 -12.80 -12.02
CA LYS A 72 -13.46 -14.20 -11.75
C LYS A 72 -12.20 -15.06 -11.97
N PRO A 73 -11.86 -15.97 -11.05
CA PRO A 73 -10.66 -16.78 -11.17
C PRO A 73 -10.71 -17.66 -12.43
N ASP A 74 -9.63 -17.63 -13.20
CA ASP A 74 -9.43 -18.51 -14.35
C ASP A 74 -8.71 -19.78 -13.89
N LEU A 75 -9.50 -20.74 -13.40
CA LEU A 75 -8.98 -21.97 -12.80
C LEU A 75 -8.36 -22.88 -13.86
N LYS A 76 -7.06 -23.14 -13.73
CA LYS A 76 -6.29 -24.07 -14.56
C LYS A 76 -5.57 -25.08 -13.69
N ALA A 77 -5.22 -26.23 -14.26
CA ALA A 77 -4.33 -27.17 -13.58
C ALA A 77 -2.94 -26.52 -13.47
N GLN A 78 -2.46 -26.30 -12.26
CA GLN A 78 -1.22 -25.59 -11.96
C GLN A 78 -0.39 -26.35 -10.93
N SER A 79 0.93 -26.31 -11.09
CA SER A 79 1.87 -26.74 -10.05
C SER A 79 2.02 -25.63 -9.02
N LEU A 80 1.61 -25.89 -7.77
CA LEU A 80 1.81 -24.93 -6.68
C LEU A 80 3.29 -24.72 -6.38
N ALA A 81 4.12 -25.75 -6.58
CA ALA A 81 5.57 -25.63 -6.42
C ALA A 81 6.13 -24.57 -7.36
N ASP A 82 5.68 -24.54 -8.62
CA ASP A 82 6.13 -23.56 -9.61
C ASP A 82 5.64 -22.15 -9.26
N VAL A 83 4.39 -22.02 -8.83
CA VAL A 83 3.80 -20.74 -8.37
C VAL A 83 4.62 -20.15 -7.22
N VAL A 84 4.84 -20.94 -6.16
CA VAL A 84 5.60 -20.47 -4.99
C VAL A 84 7.06 -20.19 -5.35
N THR A 85 7.67 -21.01 -6.22
CA THR A 85 9.05 -20.78 -6.69
C THR A 85 9.20 -19.44 -7.40
N ARG A 86 8.24 -19.05 -8.26
CA ARG A 86 8.24 -17.73 -8.91
C ARG A 86 8.14 -16.60 -7.89
N CYS A 87 7.27 -16.72 -6.88
CA CYS A 87 7.19 -15.74 -5.79
C CYS A 87 8.51 -15.65 -5.00
N CYS A 88 9.12 -16.78 -4.63
CA CYS A 88 10.40 -16.78 -3.92
C CYS A 88 11.51 -16.09 -4.72
N ALA A 89 11.53 -16.25 -6.05
CA ALA A 89 12.49 -15.60 -6.93
C ALA A 89 12.34 -14.07 -6.92
N LEU A 90 11.10 -13.55 -6.87
CA LEU A 90 10.81 -12.12 -6.82
C LEU A 90 11.44 -11.43 -5.60
N PHE A 91 11.38 -12.06 -4.42
CA PHE A 91 11.88 -11.50 -3.17
C PHE A 91 13.33 -11.86 -2.85
N LYS A 92 14.01 -12.64 -3.69
CA LYS A 92 15.35 -13.18 -3.40
C LYS A 92 16.37 -12.09 -3.05
N THR A 93 16.35 -10.98 -3.78
CA THR A 93 17.26 -9.85 -3.58
C THR A 93 16.97 -9.14 -2.25
N ASP A 94 15.72 -8.78 -2.00
CA ASP A 94 15.30 -8.04 -0.81
C ASP A 94 15.56 -8.85 0.46
N LEU A 95 15.25 -10.15 0.44
CA LEU A 95 15.50 -11.06 1.55
C LEU A 95 17.01 -11.21 1.83
N ALA A 96 17.85 -11.28 0.79
CA ALA A 96 19.29 -11.36 0.96
C ALA A 96 19.87 -10.08 1.58
N GLN A 97 19.38 -8.90 1.18
CA GLN A 97 19.77 -7.62 1.78
C GLN A 97 19.38 -7.52 3.25
N GLN A 98 18.25 -8.11 3.63
CA GLN A 98 17.77 -8.15 5.01
C GLN A 98 18.32 -9.35 5.81
N HIS A 99 19.23 -10.15 5.24
CA HIS A 99 19.77 -11.37 5.84
C HIS A 99 18.70 -12.39 6.29
N ILE A 100 17.57 -12.46 5.56
CA ILE A 100 16.47 -13.38 5.84
C ILE A 100 16.65 -14.66 5.01
N ALA A 101 16.66 -15.81 5.68
CA ALA A 101 16.70 -17.12 5.04
C ALA A 101 15.28 -17.61 4.72
N LEU A 102 14.95 -17.70 3.44
CA LEU A 102 13.70 -18.32 2.96
C LEU A 102 13.96 -19.76 2.54
N LYS A 103 13.17 -20.69 3.08
CA LYS A 103 13.25 -22.12 2.74
C LYS A 103 11.92 -22.59 2.17
N LEU A 104 11.95 -23.07 0.93
CA LEU A 104 10.82 -23.72 0.29
C LEU A 104 10.93 -25.23 0.50
N LEU A 105 9.90 -25.82 1.12
CA LEU A 105 9.76 -27.26 1.30
C LEU A 105 8.55 -27.73 0.49
N THR A 106 8.80 -28.46 -0.60
CA THR A 106 7.75 -29.04 -1.43
C THR A 106 7.90 -30.57 -1.41
N HIS A 107 6.76 -31.27 -1.35
CA HIS A 107 6.73 -32.73 -1.25
C HIS A 107 5.91 -33.39 -2.37
N SER A 108 5.47 -32.63 -3.37
CA SER A 108 4.58 -33.17 -4.39
C SER A 108 4.55 -32.34 -5.67
N ASP A 109 4.53 -33.03 -6.82
CA ASP A 109 4.26 -32.49 -8.16
C ASP A 109 2.75 -32.49 -8.48
N THR A 110 1.89 -32.51 -7.46
CA THR A 110 0.44 -32.52 -7.64
C THR A 110 -0.03 -31.22 -8.30
N LEU A 111 -0.77 -31.38 -9.41
CA LEU A 111 -1.48 -30.28 -10.03
C LEU A 111 -2.77 -29.99 -9.27
N VAL A 112 -3.04 -28.71 -9.01
CA VAL A 112 -4.29 -28.24 -8.42
C VAL A 112 -5.01 -27.31 -9.39
N MET A 113 -6.33 -27.26 -9.31
CA MET A 113 -7.13 -26.29 -10.08
C MET A 113 -7.11 -24.95 -9.35
N CYS A 114 -6.30 -24.01 -9.81
CA CYS A 114 -6.23 -22.66 -9.27
C CYS A 114 -5.95 -21.61 -10.35
N ASP A 115 -6.21 -20.34 -10.02
CA ASP A 115 -5.74 -19.20 -10.79
C ASP A 115 -4.35 -18.81 -10.26
N ALA A 116 -3.30 -19.18 -10.99
CA ALA A 116 -1.92 -18.96 -10.56
C ALA A 116 -1.62 -17.49 -10.26
N GLN A 117 -2.13 -16.56 -11.06
CA GLN A 117 -1.86 -15.14 -10.90
C GLN A 117 -2.50 -14.59 -9.62
N GLN A 118 -3.73 -14.99 -9.31
CA GLN A 118 -4.38 -14.58 -8.07
C GLN A 118 -3.70 -15.18 -6.84
N ILE A 119 -3.24 -16.44 -6.90
CA ILE A 119 -2.49 -17.06 -5.81
C ILE A 119 -1.13 -16.38 -5.60
N GLU A 120 -0.40 -16.06 -6.68
CA GLU A 120 0.85 -15.30 -6.59
C GLU A 120 0.62 -13.95 -5.89
N GLN A 121 -0.46 -13.25 -6.23
CA GLN A 121 -0.80 -11.98 -5.59
C GLN A 121 -1.11 -12.13 -4.10
N VAL A 122 -1.72 -13.25 -3.68
CA VAL A 122 -1.92 -13.54 -2.25
C VAL A 122 -0.56 -13.74 -1.57
N LEU A 123 0.31 -14.56 -2.15
CA LEU A 123 1.63 -14.87 -1.57
C LEU A 123 2.55 -13.63 -1.49
N ILE A 124 2.49 -12.74 -2.48
CA ILE A 124 3.24 -11.47 -2.49
C ILE A 124 2.80 -10.51 -1.38
N ASN A 125 1.54 -10.62 -0.95
CA ASN A 125 0.96 -9.74 0.07
C ASN A 125 1.11 -10.26 1.51
N LEU A 126 1.72 -11.45 1.71
CA LEU A 126 2.03 -12.01 3.03
C LEU A 126 3.38 -11.49 3.54
#